data_AF-A0A0S7XDJ6-F1
#
_entry.id   AF-A0A0S7XDJ6-F1
#
_cell.length_a   1.000
_cell.length_b   1.000
_cell.length_c   1.000
_cell.angle_alpha   90.00
_cell.angle_beta   90.00
_cell.angle_gamma   90.00
#
_symmetry.space_group_name_H-M   'P 1'
#
loop_
_entity.id
_entity.type
_entity.pdbx_description
1 polymer ?
#
loop_
_entity_poly.entity_id
_entity_poly.type
_entity_poly.pdbx_seq_one_letter_code
_entity_poly.pdbx_strand_id
1 'polypeptide(L)'
;MTRLGSLYGGFGVYQPASFWRREIHEKVGGIDSSLKFCMDNDLFIKFALNNVRFRFMREYLVAFRVHSNSKTSTIRDVAKEEFNILIKKYNLKHNFLRGKMAWNFIRFIKILLYIFQGDTTYLCFKLFKDKVRWVP
;
A
#
# COMPACT_ATOMS: atom_id res chain seq x y z
N MET A 1 -10.00 5.37 -2.22
CA MET A 1 -8.59 5.79 -2.41
C MET A 1 -8.42 6.18 -3.88
N THR A 2 -7.97 7.39 -4.18
CA THR A 2 -7.80 7.87 -5.57
C THR A 2 -6.62 7.17 -6.26
N ARG A 3 -6.72 6.92 -7.58
CA ARG A 3 -5.69 6.31 -8.44
C ARG A 3 -4.27 6.87 -8.20
N LEU A 4 -4.16 8.18 -8.00
CA LEU A 4 -2.90 8.85 -7.69
C LEU A 4 -2.32 8.43 -6.33
N GLY A 5 -3.16 8.19 -5.32
CA GLY A 5 -2.69 7.72 -4.01
C GLY A 5 -2.03 6.34 -4.07
N SER A 6 -2.54 5.43 -4.90
CA SER A 6 -1.95 4.09 -5.10
C SER A 6 -0.70 4.11 -5.97
N LEU A 7 -0.61 5.00 -6.96
CA LEU A 7 0.55 5.11 -7.85
C LEU A 7 1.72 5.91 -7.26
N TYR A 8 1.43 6.92 -6.42
CA TYR A 8 2.45 7.87 -5.93
C TYR A 8 2.68 7.81 -4.42
N GLY A 9 1.82 7.13 -3.65
CA GLY A 9 1.79 7.25 -2.19
C GLY A 9 2.31 6.06 -1.38
N GLY A 10 2.92 5.07 -2.04
CA GLY A 10 3.39 3.84 -1.40
C GLY A 10 2.28 2.79 -1.32
N PHE A 11 2.63 1.53 -1.55
CA PHE A 11 1.74 0.38 -1.51
C PHE A 11 1.38 0.02 -0.06
N GLY A 12 0.69 0.92 0.64
CA GLY A 12 0.24 0.74 2.01
C GLY A 12 -1.07 -0.04 2.13
N VAL A 13 -1.39 -0.88 1.15
CA VAL A 13 -2.58 -1.73 1.18
C VAL A 13 -2.17 -3.07 1.78
N TYR A 14 -2.62 -3.33 3.01
CA TYR A 14 -2.38 -4.61 3.65
C TYR A 14 -3.23 -5.69 2.98
N GLN A 15 -2.57 -6.60 2.25
CA GLN A 15 -3.22 -7.70 1.56
C GLN A 15 -4.23 -8.47 2.43
N PRO A 16 -3.95 -8.79 3.71
CA PRO A 16 -4.90 -9.56 4.53
C PRO A 16 -6.28 -8.91 4.70
N ALA A 17 -6.36 -7.58 4.65
CA ALA A 17 -7.60 -6.83 4.81
C ALA A 17 -8.15 -6.31 3.46
N SER A 18 -7.76 -6.94 2.35
CA SER A 18 -8.10 -6.51 1.00
C SER A 18 -8.91 -7.57 0.27
N PHE A 19 -9.97 -7.14 -0.42
CA PHE A 19 -10.88 -8.01 -1.16
C PHE A 19 -11.07 -7.47 -2.58
N TRP A 20 -11.23 -8.36 -3.55
CA TRP A 20 -11.49 -8.01 -4.94
C TRP A 20 -12.35 -9.07 -5.62
N ARG A 21 -13.04 -8.69 -6.71
CA ARG A 21 -13.80 -9.63 -7.53
C ARG A 21 -12.84 -10.48 -8.35
N ARG A 22 -13.18 -11.76 -8.54
CA ARG A 22 -12.42 -12.72 -9.35
C ARG A 22 -12.13 -12.18 -10.76
N GLU A 23 -13.13 -11.58 -11.40
CA GLU A 23 -13.01 -11.00 -12.75
C GLU A 23 -11.87 -9.98 -12.88
N ILE A 24 -11.61 -9.20 -11.84
CA ILE A 24 -10.56 -8.17 -11.84
C ILE A 24 -9.19 -8.83 -11.73
N HIS A 25 -9.07 -9.86 -10.89
CA HIS A 25 -7.84 -10.63 -10.73
C HIS A 25 -7.44 -11.32 -12.03
N GLU A 26 -8.39 -12.00 -12.69
CA GLU A 26 -8.16 -12.67 -13.97
C GLU A 26 -7.85 -11.66 -15.08
N LYS A 27 -8.58 -10.54 -15.14
CA LYS A 27 -8.35 -9.48 -16.14
C LYS A 27 -6.93 -8.92 -16.12
N VAL A 28 -6.31 -8.83 -14.94
CA VAL A 28 -4.95 -8.29 -14.81
C VAL A 28 -3.84 -9.35 -14.89
N GLY A 29 -4.19 -10.61 -15.15
CA GLY A 29 -3.25 -11.73 -15.22
C GLY A 29 -2.79 -12.26 -13.86
N GLY A 30 -3.48 -11.91 -12.77
CA GLY A 30 -3.23 -12.43 -11.43
C GLY A 30 -1.87 -12.10 -10.82
N ILE A 31 -1.47 -12.92 -9.85
CA ILE A 31 -0.22 -12.80 -9.10
C ILE A 31 0.95 -13.32 -9.93
N ASP A 32 2.04 -12.56 -9.95
CA ASP A 32 3.32 -12.97 -10.55
C ASP A 32 4.09 -13.86 -9.55
N SER A 33 4.10 -15.18 -9.79
CA SER A 33 4.75 -16.16 -8.91
C SER A 33 6.28 -16.12 -8.94
N SER A 34 6.88 -15.31 -9.82
CA SER A 34 8.34 -15.08 -9.82
C SER A 34 8.78 -14.18 -8.66
N LEU A 35 7.86 -13.38 -8.10
CA LEU A 35 8.11 -12.51 -6.95
C LEU A 35 8.00 -13.30 -5.64
N LYS A 36 8.91 -13.04 -4.71
CA LYS A 36 8.98 -13.68 -3.40
C LYS A 36 8.38 -12.82 -2.30
N PHE A 37 8.38 -11.50 -2.47
CA PHE A 37 7.95 -10.53 -1.46
C PHE A 37 6.88 -9.58 -1.99
N CYS A 38 7.12 -8.89 -3.11
CA CYS A 38 6.29 -7.80 -3.60
C CYS A 38 5.13 -8.25 -4.51
N MET A 39 4.63 -9.48 -4.33
CA MET A 39 3.49 -10.04 -5.09
C MET A 39 2.25 -9.15 -4.98
N ASP A 40 1.91 -8.75 -3.76
CA ASP A 40 0.73 -7.94 -3.47
C ASP A 40 0.86 -6.55 -4.08
N ASN A 41 2.07 -5.98 -4.02
CA ASN A 41 2.40 -4.69 -4.62
C ASN A 41 2.20 -4.74 -6.14
N ASP A 42 2.74 -5.76 -6.82
CA ASP A 42 2.54 -5.97 -8.27
C ASP A 42 1.06 -6.07 -8.62
N LEU A 43 0.28 -6.84 -7.87
CA LEU A 43 -1.16 -6.99 -8.08
C LEU A 43 -1.91 -5.65 -7.95
N PHE A 44 -1.61 -4.87 -6.90
CA PHE A 44 -2.28 -3.59 -6.70
C PHE A 44 -1.86 -2.51 -7.72
N ILE A 45 -0.61 -2.55 -8.21
CA ILE A 45 -0.19 -1.72 -9.36
C ILE A 45 -1.03 -2.07 -10.58
N LYS A 46 -1.15 -3.36 -10.90
CA LYS A 46 -1.95 -3.83 -12.03
C LYS A 46 -3.41 -3.39 -11.93
N PHE A 47 -4.02 -3.47 -10.74
CA PHE A 47 -5.37 -2.94 -10.50
C PHE A 47 -5.45 -1.42 -10.76
N ALA A 48 -4.49 -0.65 -10.25
CA ALA A 48 -4.47 0.81 -10.42
C ALA A 48 -4.26 1.21 -11.90
N LEU A 49 -3.42 0.49 -12.65
CA LEU A 49 -3.20 0.70 -14.08
C LEU A 49 -4.43 0.31 -14.92
N ASN A 50 -5.21 -0.67 -14.48
CA ASN A 50 -6.46 -1.10 -15.11
C ASN A 50 -7.69 -0.29 -14.66
N ASN A 51 -7.50 0.89 -14.05
CA ASN A 51 -8.57 1.80 -13.60
C ASN A 51 -9.58 1.15 -12.64
N VAL A 52 -9.15 0.18 -11.83
CA VAL A 52 -9.98 -0.43 -10.80
C VAL A 52 -10.30 0.61 -9.71
N ARG A 53 -11.55 0.63 -9.25
CA ARG A 53 -12.00 1.54 -8.19
C ARG A 53 -11.69 0.96 -6.81
N PHE A 54 -10.92 1.69 -6.01
CA PHE A 54 -10.60 1.31 -4.63
C PHE A 54 -11.52 1.99 -3.62
N ARG A 55 -12.27 1.19 -2.85
CA ARG A 55 -13.08 1.65 -1.72
C ARG A 55 -12.43 1.25 -0.40
N PHE A 56 -12.36 2.20 0.53
CA PHE A 56 -11.88 1.93 1.89
C PHE A 56 -13.05 1.51 2.77
N MET A 57 -12.84 0.49 3.60
CA MET A 57 -13.80 0.03 4.61
C MET A 57 -13.25 0.43 5.98
N ARG A 58 -14.03 1.19 6.75
CA ARG A 58 -13.65 1.68 8.08
C ARG A 58 -14.01 0.65 9.14
N GLU A 59 -13.51 -0.56 8.97
CA GLU A 59 -13.75 -1.68 9.89
C GLU A 59 -12.44 -2.35 10.25
N TYR A 60 -12.35 -2.84 11.48
CA TYR A 60 -11.22 -3.64 11.92
C TYR A 60 -11.40 -5.08 11.46
N LEU A 61 -10.77 -5.43 10.34
CA LEU A 61 -10.94 -6.76 9.73
C LEU A 61 -9.85 -7.76 10.14
N VAL A 62 -8.61 -7.29 10.35
CA VAL A 62 -7.45 -8.18 10.55
C VAL A 62 -6.43 -7.59 11.52
N ALA A 63 -5.85 -8.46 12.35
CA ALA A 63 -4.63 -8.21 13.10
C ALA A 63 -3.45 -8.93 12.41
N PHE A 64 -2.38 -8.22 12.07
CA PHE A 64 -1.16 -8.83 11.53
C PHE A 64 -0.05 -8.89 12.58
N ARG A 65 0.66 -10.03 12.66
CA ARG A 65 1.77 -10.23 13.60
C ARG A 65 3.08 -10.31 12.83
N VAL A 66 4.03 -9.43 13.16
CA VAL A 66 5.42 -9.53 12.71
C VAL A 66 6.23 -10.29 13.76
N HIS A 67 6.94 -11.33 13.33
CA HIS A 67 7.87 -12.11 14.16
C HIS A 67 9.21 -12.29 13.43
N SER A 68 10.21 -12.87 14.10
CA SER A 68 11.57 -13.07 13.56
C SER A 68 11.59 -13.82 12.23
N ASN A 69 10.68 -14.78 12.06
CA ASN A 69 10.63 -15.66 10.89
C ASN A 69 9.68 -15.13 9.79
N SER A 70 9.01 -13.98 10.00
CA SER A 70 8.17 -13.38 8.95
C SER A 70 9.05 -12.92 7.77
N LYS A 71 8.54 -13.00 6.55
CA LYS A 71 9.23 -12.47 5.35
C LYS A 71 9.72 -11.03 5.57
N THR A 72 8.87 -10.19 6.16
CA THR A 72 9.16 -8.81 6.58
C THR A 72 10.41 -8.65 7.44
N SER A 73 10.78 -9.69 8.20
CA SER A 73 11.96 -9.72 9.06
C SER A 73 13.16 -10.38 8.41
N THR A 74 12.96 -11.35 7.50
CA THR A 74 14.02 -12.23 6.99
C THR A 74 14.54 -11.87 5.60
N ILE A 75 13.71 -11.30 4.72
CA ILE A 75 14.07 -11.10 3.30
C ILE A 75 13.83 -9.66 2.83
N ARG A 76 14.23 -8.69 3.65
CA ARG A 76 14.05 -7.25 3.35
C ARG A 76 14.82 -6.79 2.11
N ASP A 77 15.99 -7.37 1.86
CA ASP A 77 16.79 -6.96 0.71
C ASP A 77 16.16 -7.45 -0.60
N VAL A 78 15.59 -8.66 -0.61
CA VAL A 78 14.75 -9.16 -1.71
C VAL A 78 13.56 -8.23 -1.95
N ALA A 79 12.89 -7.78 -0.87
CA ALA A 79 11.78 -6.84 -0.98
C ALA A 79 12.19 -5.51 -1.66
N LYS A 80 13.34 -4.94 -1.29
CA LYS A 80 13.86 -3.72 -1.93
C LYS A 80 14.21 -3.94 -3.40
N GLU A 81 14.84 -5.06 -3.71
CA GLU A 81 15.21 -5.41 -5.09
C GLU A 81 13.97 -5.57 -5.97
N GLU A 82 13.00 -6.38 -5.53
CA GLU A 82 11.73 -6.58 -6.24
C GLU A 82 10.97 -5.27 -6.40
N PHE A 83 10.92 -4.43 -5.36
CA PHE A 83 10.29 -3.12 -5.45
C PHE A 83 10.94 -2.23 -6.54
N ASN A 84 12.27 -2.24 -6.66
CA ASN A 84 12.98 -1.54 -7.73
C ASN A 84 12.68 -2.13 -9.11
N ILE A 85 12.54 -3.45 -9.22
CA ILE A 85 12.11 -4.13 -10.44
C ILE A 85 10.72 -3.65 -10.84
N LEU A 86 9.76 -3.59 -9.90
CA LEU A 86 8.40 -3.12 -10.17
C LEU A 86 8.37 -1.65 -10.61
N ILE A 87 9.17 -0.78 -9.98
CA ILE A 87 9.30 0.63 -10.39
C ILE A 87 9.73 0.73 -11.86
N LYS A 88 10.75 -0.04 -12.25
CA LYS A 88 11.25 -0.05 -13.63
C LYS A 88 10.23 -0.67 -14.58
N LYS A 89 9.66 -1.83 -14.24
CA LYS A 89 8.67 -2.59 -15.02
C LYS A 89 7.47 -1.73 -15.41
N TYR A 90 6.96 -0.93 -14.47
CA TYR A 90 5.77 -0.10 -14.68
C TYR A 90 6.08 1.39 -14.93
N ASN A 91 7.36 1.74 -15.12
CA ASN A 91 7.83 3.12 -15.32
C ASN A 91 7.25 4.11 -14.29
N LEU A 92 7.24 3.70 -13.01
CA LEU A 92 6.66 4.49 -11.93
C LEU A 92 7.59 5.64 -11.56
N LYS A 93 7.05 6.87 -11.53
CA LYS A 93 7.81 8.05 -11.11
C LYS A 93 7.92 8.08 -9.58
N HIS A 94 8.91 7.38 -9.05
CA HIS A 94 9.23 7.36 -7.62
C HIS A 94 10.02 8.63 -7.21
N ASN A 95 9.77 9.17 -6.01
CA ASN A 95 10.51 10.30 -5.41
C ASN A 95 10.46 11.68 -6.12
N PHE A 96 9.54 11.93 -7.05
CA PHE A 96 9.45 13.26 -7.69
C PHE A 96 8.79 14.32 -6.78
N LEU A 97 9.24 15.58 -6.88
CA LEU A 97 8.80 16.69 -6.02
C LEU A 97 7.28 16.90 -6.03
N ARG A 98 6.66 16.91 -7.22
CA ARG A 98 5.19 17.03 -7.34
C ARG A 98 4.45 15.86 -6.67
N GLY A 99 5.01 14.66 -6.73
CA GLY A 99 4.48 13.48 -6.04
C GLY A 99 4.53 13.63 -4.52
N LYS A 100 5.65 14.13 -3.97
CA LYS A 100 5.79 14.43 -2.54
C LYS A 100 4.80 15.49 -2.06
N MET A 101 4.62 16.56 -2.83
CA MET A 101 3.64 17.60 -2.51
C MET A 101 2.20 17.05 -2.52
N ALA A 102 1.84 16.30 -3.56
CA ALA A 102 0.54 15.63 -3.64
C ALA A 102 0.33 14.64 -2.47
N TRP A 103 1.38 13.91 -2.08
CA TRP A 103 1.33 12.99 -0.95
C TRP A 103 1.09 13.71 0.38
N ASN A 104 1.83 14.79 0.65
CA ASN A 104 1.63 15.61 1.84
C ASN A 104 0.22 16.22 1.86
N PHE A 105 -0.28 16.67 0.72
CA PHE A 105 -1.64 17.18 0.59
C PHE A 105 -2.70 16.09 0.88
N ILE A 106 -2.58 14.91 0.26
CA ILE A 106 -3.48 13.77 0.54
C ILE A 106 -3.42 13.37 2.01
N ARG A 107 -2.22 13.37 2.61
CA ARG A 107 -2.02 13.08 4.03
C ARG A 107 -2.72 14.11 4.91
N PHE A 108 -2.60 15.39 4.59
CA PHE A 108 -3.30 16.46 5.28
C PHE A 108 -4.83 16.31 5.19
N ILE A 109 -5.36 16.07 4.00
CA ILE A 109 -6.80 15.79 3.79
C ILE A 109 -7.25 14.57 4.61
N LYS A 110 -6.46 13.48 4.64
CA LYS A 110 -6.77 12.31 5.48
C LYS A 110 -6.81 12.65 6.97
N ILE A 111 -5.88 13.47 7.45
CA ILE A 111 -5.88 13.92 8.85
C ILE A 111 -7.17 14.67 9.17
N LEU A 112 -7.56 15.64 8.32
CA LEU A 112 -8.82 16.35 8.48
C LEU A 112 -10.02 15.39 8.48
N LEU A 113 -10.05 14.43 7.55
CA LEU A 113 -11.11 13.42 7.50
C LEU A 113 -11.19 12.59 8.79
N TYR A 114 -10.07 12.16 9.37
CA TYR A 114 -10.07 11.43 10.64
C TYR A 114 -10.58 12.29 11.80
N ILE A 115 -10.23 13.58 11.83
CA ILE A 115 -10.72 14.53 12.83
C ILE A 115 -12.24 14.69 12.71
N PHE A 116 -12.75 14.96 11.51
CA PHE A 116 -14.20 15.10 11.27
C PHE A 116 -14.98 13.81 11.53
N GLN A 117 -14.37 12.63 11.38
CA GLN A 117 -14.98 11.33 11.66
C GLN A 117 -14.98 10.93 13.14
N GLY A 118 -14.31 11.70 14.01
CA GLY A 118 -14.17 11.38 15.43
C GLY A 118 -13.10 10.34 15.76
N ASP A 119 -12.25 9.95 14.81
CA ASP A 119 -11.16 8.96 14.98
C ASP A 119 -9.86 9.59 15.52
N THR A 120 -9.99 10.54 16.44
CA THR A 120 -8.84 11.26 17.01
C THR A 120 -7.92 10.34 17.80
N THR A 121 -8.46 9.29 18.42
CA THR A 121 -7.69 8.25 19.14
C THR A 121 -6.78 7.46 18.21
N TYR A 122 -7.26 7.06 17.02
CA TYR A 122 -6.43 6.42 15.99
C TYR A 122 -5.34 7.35 15.48
N LEU A 123 -5.66 8.62 15.26
CA LEU A 123 -4.68 9.62 14.82
C LEU A 123 -3.56 9.80 15.85
N CYS A 124 -3.92 9.92 17.13
CA CYS A 124 -2.96 9.99 18.23
C CYS A 124 -2.09 8.73 18.28
N PHE A 125 -2.69 7.54 18.22
CA PHE A 125 -1.95 6.28 18.20
C PHE A 125 -0.92 6.24 17.05
N LYS A 126 -1.33 6.66 15.85
CA LYS A 126 -0.50 6.72 14.65
C LYS A 126 0.65 7.73 14.76
N LEU A 127 0.41 8.89 15.37
CA LEU A 127 1.44 9.92 15.54
C LEU A 127 2.46 9.57 16.62
N PHE A 128 2.03 8.94 17.71
CA PHE A 128 2.88 8.69 18.88
C PHE A 128 3.55 7.31 18.89
N LYS A 129 2.99 6.28 18.23
CA LYS A 129 3.42 4.88 18.44
C LYS A 129 4.10 4.21 17.24
N ASP A 130 4.10 4.81 16.05
CA ASP A 130 4.65 4.19 14.84
C ASP A 130 6.18 4.25 14.73
N LYS A 131 6.88 3.69 15.73
CA LYS A 131 8.22 3.11 15.58
C LYS A 131 8.15 1.63 15.13
N VAL A 132 7.02 1.17 14.60
CA VAL A 132 6.91 -0.17 14.03
C VAL A 132 7.47 -0.11 12.60
N ARG A 133 8.53 -0.91 12.41
CA ARG A 133 9.46 -0.90 11.28
C ARG A 133 8.72 -0.90 9.94
N TRP A 134 9.12 0.04 9.09
CA TRP A 134 8.78 0.13 7.68
C TRP A 134 8.87 -1.25 7.01
N VAL A 135 7.74 -1.67 6.41
CA VAL A 135 7.67 -2.81 5.49
C VAL A 135 7.48 -2.20 4.10
N PRO A 136 8.41 -2.40 3.16
CA PRO A 136 8.34 -1.87 1.79
C PRO A 136 7.06 -2.28 1.05
#